data_AF-A0A183DUD2-F1
#
_entry.id   AF-A0A183DUD2-F1
#
_cell.length_a   1.000
_cell.length_b   1.000
_cell.length_c   1.000
_cell.angle_alpha   90.00
_cell.angle_beta   90.00
_cell.angle_gamma   90.00
#
_symmetry.space_group_name_H-M   'P 1'
#
loop_
_entity.id
_entity.type
_entity.pdbx_description
1 polymer ?
#
loop_
_entity_poly.entity_id
_entity_poly.type
_entity_poly.pdbx_seq_one_letter_code
_entity_poly.pdbx_strand_id
1 'polypeptide(L)'
;MYILGYGYSGFAANEALGVLQMVLEEDFLFQNLQCSAVCLAKLKNVSLEKVSETLLDSDAHVTDKPLNHHARSKILATGIYLLYADGRHIEDLLPALLKVYSNLPHLKWIDDGALNRQDKIPVQEQFALCFNTILSELAAKYANVRDRIVSAQIELLSITADIIIEICGEAQPTFQTKLYLMRVLCFIIGLFRAFGRYSNDKEHPLISAIYPPPFTIGKADGVNSQPAELDRVAYMINFKVERLLRKPILDIMDVYAADVYMAGQVRRFPYKTISECLSLVCVTAARDACAPYDMLKAEKTLPQKFARELFIVFSFIVNSEVGGFCILFDSLPIFTLVAAFQCSFDFFMTVLSNFLS
;
A
#
# COMPACT_ATOMS: atom_id res chain seq x y z
N MET A 1 -31.19 -15.88 20.12
CA MET A 1 -31.17 -16.07 18.65
C MET A 1 -29.95 -15.33 18.14
N TYR A 2 -29.06 -16.05 17.46
CA TYR A 2 -27.65 -15.72 17.20
C TYR A 2 -27.44 -14.37 16.51
N ILE A 3 -26.60 -13.50 17.08
CA ILE A 3 -25.91 -12.44 16.35
C ILE A 3 -24.44 -12.83 16.33
N LEU A 4 -24.00 -13.31 15.17
CA LEU A 4 -22.66 -13.79 14.90
C LEU A 4 -21.67 -12.64 14.93
N GLY A 5 -20.60 -12.80 15.70
CA GLY A 5 -19.42 -11.96 15.63
C GLY A 5 -18.72 -12.16 14.29
N TYR A 6 -18.81 -11.15 13.43
CA TYR A 6 -17.93 -11.01 12.28
C TYR A 6 -16.70 -10.21 12.72
N GLY A 7 -15.57 -10.89 12.82
CA GLY A 7 -14.28 -10.27 13.05
C GLY A 7 -13.88 -9.37 11.88
N TYR A 8 -13.41 -8.17 12.20
CA TYR A 8 -12.87 -7.17 11.27
C TYR A 8 -11.75 -7.69 10.33
N SER A 9 -11.16 -8.85 10.63
CA SER A 9 -10.11 -9.47 9.80
C SER A 9 -10.60 -10.02 8.45
N GLY A 10 -11.88 -10.38 8.33
CA GLY A 10 -12.41 -10.98 7.10
C GLY A 10 -12.67 -9.97 5.97
N PHE A 11 -12.88 -8.69 6.30
CA PHE A 11 -13.27 -7.67 5.32
C PHE A 11 -12.04 -7.06 4.61
N ALA A 12 -10.94 -6.83 5.34
CA ALA A 12 -9.68 -6.34 4.77
C ALA A 12 -9.05 -7.33 3.78
N ALA A 13 -9.21 -8.64 4.04
CA ALA A 13 -8.78 -9.69 3.12
C ALA A 13 -9.58 -9.67 1.82
N ASN A 14 -10.90 -9.47 1.87
CA ASN A 14 -11.77 -9.53 0.69
C ASN A 14 -11.61 -8.35 -0.29
N GLU A 15 -11.29 -7.14 0.18
CA GLU A 15 -10.96 -6.01 -0.71
C GLU A 15 -9.58 -6.16 -1.36
N ALA A 16 -8.60 -6.70 -0.64
CA ALA A 16 -7.30 -7.07 -1.22
C ALA A 16 -7.45 -8.21 -2.24
N LEU A 17 -8.25 -9.24 -1.92
CA LEU A 17 -8.57 -10.38 -2.78
C LEU A 17 -9.37 -9.99 -4.03
N GLY A 18 -10.28 -9.01 -3.94
CA GLY A 18 -11.09 -8.55 -5.07
C GLY A 18 -10.31 -7.78 -6.13
N VAL A 19 -9.18 -7.17 -5.75
CA VAL A 19 -8.26 -6.46 -6.66
C VAL A 19 -7.11 -7.38 -7.11
N LEU A 20 -6.76 -8.39 -6.31
CA LEU A 20 -5.64 -9.31 -6.52
C LEU A 20 -6.08 -10.76 -6.73
N GLN A 21 -7.21 -10.99 -7.41
CA GLN A 21 -7.50 -12.32 -7.93
C GLN A 21 -6.60 -12.59 -9.14
N MET A 22 -5.29 -12.69 -8.89
CA MET A 22 -4.30 -12.92 -9.92
C MET A 22 -2.97 -13.49 -9.39
N VAL A 23 -2.59 -14.58 -10.05
CA VAL A 23 -1.23 -15.11 -10.23
C VAL A 23 -0.65 -15.94 -9.08
N LEU A 24 -1.11 -17.19 -8.97
CA LEU A 24 -0.40 -18.26 -8.25
C LEU A 24 0.20 -19.35 -9.14
N GLU A 25 0.00 -19.33 -10.46
CA GLU A 25 0.35 -20.51 -11.27
C GLU A 25 1.57 -20.34 -12.20
N GLU A 26 2.16 -19.15 -12.39
CA GLU A 26 3.19 -18.96 -13.43
C GLU A 26 4.53 -18.29 -13.02
N ASP A 27 4.68 -17.76 -11.79
CA ASP A 27 5.92 -17.09 -11.37
C ASP A 27 6.84 -18.01 -10.55
N PHE A 28 7.49 -18.94 -11.24
CA PHE A 28 8.38 -19.94 -10.64
C PHE A 28 9.54 -19.32 -9.85
N LEU A 29 10.09 -18.19 -10.31
CA LEU A 29 11.21 -17.55 -9.62
C LEU A 29 10.78 -17.04 -8.24
N PHE A 30 9.70 -16.24 -8.22
CA PHE A 30 9.23 -15.65 -6.98
C PHE A 30 8.74 -16.73 -6.00
N GLN A 31 8.02 -17.75 -6.49
CA GLN A 31 7.55 -18.87 -5.66
C GLN A 31 8.71 -19.60 -4.98
N ASN A 32 9.79 -19.89 -5.70
CA ASN A 32 10.96 -20.54 -5.11
C ASN A 32 11.64 -19.66 -4.07
N LEU A 33 11.77 -18.35 -4.33
CA LEU A 33 12.32 -17.40 -3.36
C LEU A 33 11.44 -17.29 -2.12
N GLN A 34 10.12 -17.26 -2.29
CA GLN A 34 9.15 -17.26 -1.20
C GLN A 34 9.28 -18.53 -0.34
N CYS A 35 9.31 -19.71 -0.98
CA CYS A 35 9.55 -20.98 -0.29
C CYS A 35 10.84 -20.94 0.52
N SER A 36 11.93 -20.49 -0.12
CA SER A 36 13.25 -20.39 0.51
C SER A 36 13.22 -19.47 1.72
N ALA A 37 12.57 -18.31 1.60
CA ALA A 37 12.40 -17.35 2.68
C ALA A 37 11.68 -17.97 3.89
N VAL A 38 10.54 -18.63 3.67
CA VAL A 38 9.79 -19.27 4.76
C VAL A 38 10.58 -20.43 5.38
N CYS A 39 11.22 -21.27 4.56
CA CYS A 39 12.05 -22.37 5.05
C CYS A 39 13.22 -21.88 5.92
N LEU A 40 13.98 -20.89 5.43
CA LEU A 40 15.07 -20.26 6.19
C LEU A 40 14.55 -19.65 7.50
N ALA A 41 13.37 -19.03 7.47
CA ALA A 41 12.73 -18.44 8.64
C ALA A 41 12.27 -19.48 9.67
N LYS A 42 12.10 -20.75 9.30
CA LYS A 42 11.76 -21.84 10.24
C LYS A 42 12.98 -22.62 10.74
N LEU A 43 14.16 -22.42 10.16
CA LEU A 43 15.40 -22.98 10.70
C LEU A 43 15.77 -22.27 12.01
N LYS A 44 16.00 -23.04 13.08
CA LYS A 44 16.32 -22.52 14.42
C LYS A 44 17.56 -21.61 14.41
N ASN A 45 18.64 -22.04 13.74
CA ASN A 45 19.95 -21.38 13.74
C ASN A 45 20.46 -21.12 12.32
N VAL A 46 19.73 -20.32 11.53
CA VAL A 46 20.23 -19.86 10.23
C VAL A 46 21.15 -18.66 10.42
N SER A 47 22.31 -18.62 9.76
CA SER A 47 23.20 -17.46 9.79
C SER A 47 22.69 -16.35 8.87
N LEU A 48 23.03 -15.10 9.20
CA LEU A 48 22.74 -13.94 8.36
C LEU A 48 23.36 -14.09 6.95
N GLU A 49 24.58 -14.62 6.86
CA GLU A 49 25.28 -14.88 5.60
C GLU A 49 24.46 -15.77 4.68
N LYS A 50 23.94 -16.89 5.20
CA LYS A 50 23.14 -17.83 4.41
C LYS A 50 21.85 -17.19 3.90
N VAL A 51 21.22 -16.36 4.74
CA VAL A 51 20.00 -15.61 4.35
C VAL A 51 20.33 -14.60 3.26
N SER A 52 21.38 -13.81 3.44
CA SER A 52 21.83 -12.79 2.48
C SER A 52 22.23 -13.39 1.14
N GLU A 53 23.00 -14.49 1.11
CA GLU A 53 23.35 -15.18 -0.13
C GLU A 53 22.14 -15.68 -0.92
N THR A 54 21.08 -16.09 -0.19
CA THR A 54 19.90 -16.69 -0.81
C THR A 54 18.89 -15.62 -1.25
N LEU A 55 18.65 -14.61 -0.42
CA LEU A 55 17.53 -13.67 -0.58
C LEU A 55 17.96 -12.27 -1.02
N LEU A 56 19.24 -11.90 -0.88
CA LEU A 56 19.78 -10.62 -1.34
C LEU A 56 20.74 -10.83 -2.52
N ASP A 57 21.03 -9.76 -3.24
CA ASP A 57 22.14 -9.76 -4.20
C ASP A 57 23.41 -9.35 -3.46
N SER A 58 24.51 -10.07 -3.71
CA SER A 58 25.80 -9.86 -3.05
C SER A 58 26.44 -8.49 -3.33
N ASP A 59 25.98 -7.80 -4.38
CA ASP A 59 26.44 -6.45 -4.71
C ASP A 59 25.67 -5.42 -3.86
N ALA A 60 26.37 -4.81 -2.90
CA ALA A 60 25.88 -3.86 -1.91
C ALA A 60 25.20 -2.57 -2.46
N HIS A 61 25.06 -2.44 -3.78
CA HIS A 61 24.53 -1.27 -4.48
C HIS A 61 23.24 -1.59 -5.25
N VAL A 62 22.23 -2.09 -4.56
CA VAL A 62 20.88 -2.29 -5.14
C VAL A 62 20.32 -0.98 -5.75
N THR A 63 20.77 0.18 -5.27
CA THR A 63 20.36 1.51 -5.77
C THR A 63 20.87 1.84 -7.17
N ASP A 64 21.93 1.20 -7.63
CA ASP A 64 22.60 1.57 -8.89
C ASP A 64 22.20 0.62 -10.04
N LYS A 65 21.43 -0.43 -9.71
CA LYS A 65 20.95 -1.43 -10.66
C LYS A 65 19.49 -1.17 -11.05
N PRO A 66 19.09 -1.47 -12.30
CA PRO A 66 17.68 -1.43 -12.68
C PRO A 66 16.85 -2.38 -11.82
N LEU A 67 15.66 -1.94 -11.42
CA LEU A 67 14.72 -2.70 -10.62
C LEU A 67 13.93 -3.65 -11.54
N ASN A 68 14.48 -4.83 -11.75
CA ASN A 68 13.95 -5.91 -12.58
C ASN A 68 13.18 -6.96 -11.77
N HIS A 69 12.57 -7.96 -12.42
CA HIS A 69 11.75 -8.98 -11.75
C HIS A 69 12.49 -9.72 -10.64
N HIS A 70 13.74 -10.08 -10.92
CA HIS A 70 14.60 -10.81 -9.99
C HIS A 70 14.90 -9.98 -8.73
N ALA A 71 15.32 -8.72 -8.91
CA ALA A 71 15.59 -7.80 -7.81
C ALA A 71 14.34 -7.57 -6.96
N ARG A 72 13.18 -7.32 -7.60
CA ARG A 72 11.89 -7.16 -6.91
C ARG A 72 11.52 -8.40 -6.10
N SER A 73 11.64 -9.58 -6.71
CA SER A 73 11.32 -10.87 -6.06
C SER A 73 12.17 -11.11 -4.82
N LYS A 74 13.48 -10.81 -4.90
CA LYS A 74 14.42 -10.92 -3.78
C LYS A 74 14.12 -9.96 -2.63
N ILE A 75 13.78 -8.71 -2.94
CA ILE A 75 13.37 -7.71 -1.93
C ILE A 75 12.13 -8.19 -1.18
N LEU A 76 11.10 -8.64 -1.91
CA LEU A 76 9.87 -9.17 -1.29
C LEU A 76 10.15 -10.43 -0.48
N ALA A 77 10.94 -11.38 -1.00
CA ALA A 77 11.30 -12.61 -0.30
C ALA A 77 12.08 -12.33 1.00
N THR A 78 13.00 -11.36 1.00
CA THR A 78 13.70 -10.91 2.21
C THR A 78 12.73 -10.35 3.25
N GLY A 79 11.76 -9.56 2.81
CA GLY A 79 10.68 -9.08 3.66
C GLY A 79 9.82 -10.20 4.25
N ILE A 80 9.44 -11.17 3.43
CA ILE A 80 8.69 -12.36 3.85
C ILE A 80 9.47 -13.18 4.88
N TYR A 81 10.79 -13.35 4.69
CA TYR A 81 11.65 -13.99 5.67
C TYR A 81 11.52 -13.31 7.05
N LEU A 82 11.62 -11.97 7.11
CA LEU A 82 11.52 -11.22 8.36
C LEU A 82 10.15 -11.34 9.06
N LEU A 83 9.07 -11.52 8.30
CA LEU A 83 7.73 -11.75 8.86
C LEU A 83 7.68 -13.08 9.64
N TYR A 84 8.29 -14.14 9.08
CA TYR A 84 8.27 -15.49 9.65
C TYR A 84 9.45 -15.82 10.57
N ALA A 85 10.50 -14.99 10.61
CA ALA A 85 11.74 -15.28 11.35
C ALA A 85 11.68 -14.93 12.85
N ASP A 86 10.54 -14.43 13.32
CA ASP A 86 10.28 -14.06 14.73
C ASP A 86 11.33 -13.12 15.32
N GLY A 87 11.59 -12.03 14.60
CA GLY A 87 12.48 -10.93 15.01
C GLY A 87 13.95 -11.16 14.70
N ARG A 88 14.34 -12.37 14.30
CA ARG A 88 15.74 -12.64 13.91
C ARG A 88 16.13 -11.83 12.67
N HIS A 89 17.35 -11.30 12.71
CA HIS A 89 17.97 -10.50 11.65
C HIS A 89 17.23 -9.22 11.26
N ILE A 90 16.23 -8.78 12.04
CA ILE A 90 15.45 -7.59 11.68
C ILE A 90 16.31 -6.32 11.67
N GLU A 91 17.19 -6.16 12.65
CA GLU A 91 18.08 -5.00 12.72
C GLU A 91 19.18 -5.03 11.63
N ASP A 92 19.51 -6.22 11.14
CA ASP A 92 20.54 -6.42 10.12
C ASP A 92 20.01 -6.19 8.69
N LEU A 93 18.82 -6.72 8.38
CA LEU A 93 18.27 -6.73 7.02
C LEU A 93 17.36 -5.54 6.72
N LEU A 94 16.64 -5.01 7.73
CA LEU A 94 15.74 -3.89 7.54
C LEU A 94 16.42 -2.61 7.02
N PRO A 95 17.63 -2.21 7.47
CA PRO A 95 18.31 -1.03 6.91
C PRO A 95 18.50 -1.12 5.39
N ALA A 96 18.85 -2.30 4.86
CA ALA A 96 19.02 -2.50 3.43
C ALA A 96 17.68 -2.38 2.69
N LEU A 97 16.61 -2.96 3.23
CA LEU A 97 15.26 -2.83 2.68
C LEU A 97 14.79 -1.37 2.66
N LEU A 98 14.97 -0.62 3.76
CA LEU A 98 14.57 0.78 3.84
C LEU A 98 15.39 1.68 2.90
N LYS A 99 16.68 1.39 2.70
CA LYS A 99 17.52 2.09 1.71
C LYS A 99 16.99 1.91 0.29
N VAL A 100 16.53 0.71 -0.07
CA VAL A 100 15.90 0.47 -1.37
C VAL A 100 14.56 1.21 -1.43
N TYR A 101 13.75 1.06 -0.39
CA TYR A 101 12.41 1.65 -0.28
C TYR A 101 12.43 3.17 -0.49
N SER A 102 13.33 3.90 0.16
CA SER A 102 13.44 5.36 0.03
C SER A 102 13.87 5.83 -1.37
N ASN A 103 14.47 4.98 -2.19
CA ASN A 103 14.95 5.32 -3.53
C ASN A 103 13.99 4.87 -4.65
N LEU A 104 12.93 4.12 -4.34
CA LEU A 104 12.01 3.53 -5.34
C LEU A 104 11.48 4.49 -6.42
N PRO A 105 11.14 5.76 -6.13
CA PRO A 105 10.63 6.68 -7.15
C PRO A 105 11.68 6.96 -8.24
N HIS A 106 12.96 6.92 -7.87
CA HIS A 106 14.07 7.28 -8.73
C HIS A 106 14.73 6.08 -9.43
N LEU A 107 14.42 4.85 -9.01
CA LEU A 107 15.01 3.66 -9.62
C LEU A 107 14.49 3.43 -11.05
N LYS A 108 15.38 2.89 -11.89
CA LYS A 108 15.01 2.49 -13.26
C LYS A 108 14.22 1.18 -13.23
N TRP A 109 12.90 1.27 -13.41
CA TRP A 109 12.01 0.12 -13.50
C TRP A 109 12.18 -0.63 -14.82
N ILE A 110 12.31 -1.96 -14.75
CA ILE A 110 12.19 -2.84 -15.91
C ILE A 110 10.83 -3.54 -15.84
N ASP A 111 10.03 -3.42 -16.90
CA ASP A 111 8.75 -4.13 -17.02
C ASP A 111 8.98 -5.54 -17.59
N ASP A 112 9.72 -6.34 -16.81
CA ASP A 112 10.03 -7.74 -17.03
C ASP A 112 9.34 -8.60 -15.96
N GLY A 113 8.88 -9.79 -16.32
CA GLY A 113 8.07 -10.63 -15.44
C GLY A 113 7.15 -11.51 -16.26
N ALA A 114 6.61 -12.57 -15.64
CA ALA A 114 5.66 -13.43 -16.32
C ALA A 114 4.54 -12.57 -16.91
N LEU A 115 4.41 -12.60 -18.23
CA LEU A 115 3.36 -11.92 -18.97
C LEU A 115 2.06 -12.67 -18.72
N ASN A 116 1.55 -12.65 -17.50
CA ASN A 116 0.21 -13.15 -17.29
C ASN A 116 -0.71 -12.23 -18.10
N ARG A 117 -1.34 -12.78 -19.13
CA ARG A 117 -2.15 -12.02 -20.11
C ARG A 117 -3.38 -11.38 -19.46
N GLN A 118 -3.67 -11.77 -18.22
CA GLN A 118 -4.75 -11.23 -17.41
C GLN A 118 -4.30 -10.06 -16.51
N ASP A 119 -2.99 -9.83 -16.31
CA ASP A 119 -2.47 -8.78 -15.43
C ASP A 119 -2.78 -7.40 -16.01
N LYS A 120 -3.79 -6.77 -15.40
CA LYS A 120 -4.20 -5.42 -15.75
C LYS A 120 -3.44 -4.33 -14.97
N ILE A 121 -2.81 -4.69 -13.85
CA ILE A 121 -2.19 -3.73 -12.92
C ILE A 121 -0.71 -3.51 -13.26
N PRO A 122 -0.21 -2.26 -13.31
CA PRO A 122 1.20 -1.92 -13.52
C PRO A 122 2.13 -2.51 -12.45
N VAL A 123 3.34 -2.92 -12.85
CA VAL A 123 4.34 -3.53 -11.94
C VAL A 123 4.74 -2.61 -10.78
N GLN A 124 4.74 -1.29 -11.00
CA GLN A 124 5.05 -0.30 -9.97
C GLN A 124 4.03 -0.34 -8.83
N GLU A 125 2.74 -0.41 -9.18
CA GLU A 125 1.66 -0.48 -8.19
C GLU A 125 1.73 -1.80 -7.42
N GLN A 126 1.86 -2.93 -8.13
CA GLN A 126 1.90 -4.26 -7.51
C GLN A 126 3.06 -4.37 -6.50
N PHE A 127 4.25 -3.96 -6.92
CA PHE A 127 5.43 -4.03 -6.07
C PHE A 127 5.32 -3.07 -4.86
N ALA A 128 4.87 -1.83 -5.09
CA ALA A 128 4.66 -0.86 -4.02
C ALA A 128 3.67 -1.38 -2.98
N LEU A 129 2.54 -1.93 -3.43
CA LEU A 129 1.53 -2.53 -2.57
C LEU A 129 2.13 -3.65 -1.71
N CYS A 130 2.81 -4.61 -2.33
CA CYS A 130 3.36 -5.77 -1.62
C CYS A 130 4.46 -5.36 -0.64
N PHE A 131 5.42 -4.55 -1.08
CA PHE A 131 6.55 -4.15 -0.25
C PHE A 131 6.10 -3.26 0.91
N ASN A 132 5.17 -2.33 0.65
CA ASN A 132 4.61 -1.47 1.70
C ASN A 132 3.78 -2.27 2.71
N THR A 133 3.04 -3.31 2.27
CA THR A 133 2.31 -4.21 3.16
C THR A 133 3.26 -4.94 4.11
N ILE A 134 4.33 -5.55 3.58
CA ILE A 134 5.35 -6.22 4.39
C ILE A 134 5.91 -5.27 5.46
N LEU A 135 6.28 -4.05 5.07
CA LEU A 135 6.82 -3.05 5.99
C LEU A 135 5.79 -2.67 7.07
N SER A 136 4.53 -2.42 6.70
CA SER A 136 3.45 -2.13 7.65
C SER A 136 3.26 -3.28 8.66
N GLU A 137 3.35 -4.53 8.21
CA GLU A 137 3.27 -5.69 9.09
C GLU A 137 4.47 -5.82 10.04
N LEU A 138 5.69 -5.57 9.55
CA LEU A 138 6.88 -5.50 10.41
C LEU A 138 6.75 -4.38 11.46
N ALA A 139 6.25 -3.22 11.08
CA ALA A 139 6.02 -2.09 11.98
C ALA A 139 4.96 -2.39 13.05
N ALA A 140 3.91 -3.12 12.68
CA ALA A 140 2.90 -3.60 13.63
C ALA A 140 3.49 -4.63 14.60
N LYS A 141 4.26 -5.61 14.09
CA LYS A 141 4.81 -6.73 14.87
C LYS A 141 5.98 -6.33 15.80
N TYR A 142 6.82 -5.37 15.40
CA TYR A 142 8.08 -5.07 16.09
C TYR A 142 8.20 -3.59 16.48
N ALA A 143 7.97 -3.29 17.76
CA ALA A 143 7.98 -1.92 18.28
C ALA A 143 9.33 -1.20 18.13
N ASN A 144 10.46 -1.93 18.19
CA ASN A 144 11.82 -1.35 18.09
C ASN A 144 12.13 -0.76 16.72
N VAL A 145 11.49 -1.23 15.65
CA VAL A 145 11.72 -0.73 14.28
C VAL A 145 10.54 0.05 13.70
N ARG A 146 9.40 0.07 14.40
CA ARG A 146 8.15 0.70 13.95
C ARG A 146 8.35 2.14 13.49
N ASP A 147 8.94 2.98 14.34
CA ASP A 147 9.09 4.41 14.05
C ASP A 147 9.98 4.64 12.81
N ARG A 148 11.01 3.81 12.60
CA ARG A 148 11.88 3.87 11.42
C ARG A 148 11.13 3.52 10.14
N ILE A 149 10.31 2.47 10.18
CA ILE A 149 9.51 2.04 9.03
C ILE A 149 8.45 3.09 8.70
N VAL A 150 7.66 3.51 9.68
CA VAL A 150 6.58 4.48 9.48
C VAL A 150 7.16 5.79 8.94
N SER A 151 8.26 6.29 9.51
CA SER A 151 8.91 7.51 9.00
C SER A 151 9.32 7.38 7.54
N ALA A 152 9.89 6.24 7.13
CA ALA A 152 10.25 5.99 5.74
C ALA A 152 9.03 5.91 4.80
N GLN A 153 7.92 5.30 5.23
CA GLN A 153 6.65 5.26 4.48
C GLN A 153 6.09 6.67 4.25
N ILE A 154 6.14 7.52 5.26
CA ILE A 154 5.67 8.91 5.20
C ILE A 154 6.54 9.75 4.26
N GLU A 155 7.86 9.66 4.44
CA GLU A 155 8.82 10.39 3.63
C GLU A 155 8.69 10.00 2.15
N LEU A 156 8.56 8.70 1.87
CA LEU A 156 8.40 8.21 0.51
C LEU A 156 7.09 8.69 -0.14
N LEU A 157 5.97 8.66 0.58
CA LEU A 157 4.70 9.22 0.12
C LEU A 157 4.84 10.71 -0.20
N SER A 158 5.50 11.47 0.68
CA SER A 158 5.77 12.90 0.51
C SER A 158 6.61 13.18 -0.74
N ILE A 159 7.74 12.49 -0.91
CA ILE A 159 8.64 12.66 -2.07
C ILE A 159 7.89 12.31 -3.37
N THR A 160 7.14 11.21 -3.36
CA THR A 160 6.37 10.76 -4.53
C THR A 160 5.31 11.79 -4.92
N ALA A 161 4.59 12.35 -3.94
CA ALA A 161 3.61 13.41 -4.19
C ALA A 161 4.27 14.68 -4.75
N ASP A 162 5.44 15.08 -4.23
CA ASP A 162 6.17 16.25 -4.75
C ASP A 162 6.57 16.06 -6.21
N ILE A 163 7.10 14.88 -6.59
CA ILE A 163 7.46 14.57 -7.98
C ILE A 163 6.25 14.72 -8.89
N ILE A 164 5.09 14.19 -8.47
CA ILE A 164 3.86 14.28 -9.25
C ILE A 164 3.44 15.74 -9.44
N ILE A 165 3.42 16.51 -8.35
CA ILE A 165 3.01 17.92 -8.37
C ILE A 165 3.97 18.76 -9.23
N GLU A 166 5.28 18.50 -9.14
CA GLU A 166 6.30 19.18 -9.94
C GLU A 166 6.08 18.95 -11.44
N ILE A 167 5.93 17.70 -11.86
CA ILE A 167 5.69 17.36 -13.27
C ILE A 167 4.35 17.95 -13.76
N CYS A 168 3.30 17.91 -12.95
CA CYS A 168 2.02 18.52 -13.33
C CYS A 168 2.08 20.06 -13.41
N GLY A 169 3.07 20.68 -12.75
CA GLY A 169 3.33 22.11 -12.83
C GLY A 169 4.18 22.53 -14.04
N GLU A 170 4.77 21.58 -14.77
CA GLU A 170 5.55 21.87 -15.97
C GLU A 170 4.64 22.39 -17.11
N ALA A 171 5.03 23.49 -17.75
CA ALA A 171 4.22 24.10 -18.82
C ALA A 171 4.09 23.21 -20.07
N GLN A 172 5.15 22.46 -20.40
CA GLN A 172 5.22 21.57 -21.57
C GLN A 172 6.14 20.37 -21.28
N PRO A 173 5.70 19.41 -20.45
CA PRO A 173 6.49 18.23 -20.14
C PRO A 173 6.69 17.38 -21.38
N THR A 174 7.91 16.83 -21.53
CA THR A 174 8.21 15.91 -22.62
C THR A 174 7.35 14.65 -22.52
N PHE A 175 7.17 13.93 -23.63
CA PHE A 175 6.45 12.66 -23.61
C PHE A 175 7.09 11.64 -22.65
N GLN A 176 8.43 11.62 -22.53
CA GLN A 176 9.13 10.76 -21.58
C GLN A 176 8.84 11.16 -20.12
N THR A 177 8.71 12.47 -19.85
CA THR A 177 8.29 12.98 -18.54
C THR A 177 6.87 12.52 -18.20
N LYS A 178 5.94 12.58 -19.16
CA LYS A 178 4.56 12.08 -18.98
C LYS A 178 4.53 10.57 -18.73
N LEU A 179 5.35 9.79 -19.45
CA LEU A 179 5.50 8.35 -19.21
C LEU A 179 6.03 8.05 -17.80
N TYR A 180 7.02 8.81 -17.35
CA TYR A 180 7.56 8.70 -16.01
C TYR A 180 6.49 9.05 -14.96
N LEU A 181 5.74 10.13 -15.15
CA LEU A 181 4.61 10.50 -14.29
C LEU A 181 3.62 9.34 -14.14
N MET A 182 3.22 8.67 -15.22
CA MET A 182 2.30 7.54 -15.15
C MET A 182 2.84 6.42 -14.24
N ARG A 183 4.14 6.12 -14.31
CA ARG A 183 4.77 5.12 -13.44
C ARG A 183 4.75 5.55 -11.98
N VAL A 184 5.03 6.82 -11.71
CA VAL A 184 5.01 7.41 -10.35
C VAL A 184 3.58 7.44 -9.79
N LEU A 185 2.56 7.71 -10.62
CA LEU A 185 1.16 7.63 -10.22
C LEU A 185 0.74 6.20 -9.87
N CYS A 186 1.10 5.22 -10.68
CA CYS A 186 0.82 3.80 -10.36
C CYS A 186 1.52 3.39 -9.05
N PHE A 187 2.75 3.86 -8.85
CA PHE A 187 3.51 3.64 -7.62
C PHE A 187 2.79 4.22 -6.39
N ILE A 188 2.37 5.49 -6.41
CA ILE A 188 1.70 6.12 -5.26
C ILE A 188 0.34 5.48 -4.95
N ILE A 189 -0.40 5.04 -5.98
CA ILE A 189 -1.65 4.30 -5.80
C ILE A 189 -1.40 3.01 -5.00
N GLY A 190 -0.31 2.29 -5.31
CA GLY A 190 0.08 1.08 -4.57
C GLY A 190 0.44 1.37 -3.11
N LEU A 191 1.14 2.48 -2.84
CA LEU A 191 1.43 2.92 -1.47
C LEU A 191 0.16 3.21 -0.68
N PHE A 192 -0.78 3.98 -1.24
CA PHE A 192 -2.05 4.30 -0.59
C PHE A 192 -2.92 3.05 -0.33
N ARG A 193 -2.96 2.09 -1.26
CA ARG A 193 -3.73 0.85 -1.07
C ARG A 193 -3.20 -0.06 0.04
N ALA A 194 -1.91 0.00 0.36
CA ALA A 194 -1.29 -0.76 1.45
C ALA A 194 -1.19 0.04 2.76
N PHE A 195 -1.63 1.29 2.76
CA PHE A 195 -1.39 2.21 3.85
C PHE A 195 -2.08 1.77 5.14
N GLY A 196 -1.30 1.62 6.21
CA GLY A 196 -1.81 1.24 7.54
C GLY A 196 -2.39 -0.16 7.64
N ARG A 197 -2.28 -0.99 6.59
CA ARG A 197 -2.82 -2.36 6.59
C ARG A 197 -1.82 -3.34 7.20
N TYR A 198 -2.28 -4.14 8.15
CA TYR A 198 -1.52 -5.25 8.75
C TYR A 198 -2.46 -6.35 9.24
N SER A 199 -1.94 -7.57 9.39
CA SER A 199 -2.68 -8.69 9.98
C SER A 199 -2.44 -8.75 11.49
N ASN A 200 -3.48 -9.06 12.27
CA ASN A 200 -3.32 -9.40 13.68
C ASN A 200 -2.86 -10.87 13.87
N ASP A 201 -2.85 -11.66 12.79
CA ASP A 201 -2.45 -13.06 12.79
C ASP A 201 -0.97 -13.19 12.34
N LYS A 202 -0.14 -13.73 13.23
CA LYS A 202 1.29 -13.93 12.97
C LYS A 202 1.59 -15.07 11.99
N GLU A 203 0.69 -16.04 11.88
CA GLU A 203 0.83 -17.19 10.98
C GLU A 203 0.33 -16.87 9.59
N HIS A 204 -0.60 -15.93 9.51
CA HIS A 204 -1.21 -15.46 8.28
C HIS A 204 -0.99 -13.94 8.10
N PRO A 205 0.25 -13.50 7.80
CA PRO A 205 0.50 -12.12 7.44
C PRO A 205 -0.32 -11.75 6.19
N LEU A 206 -0.72 -10.50 6.01
CA LEU A 206 -1.54 -10.04 4.88
C LEU A 206 -0.92 -10.40 3.53
N ILE A 207 0.42 -10.37 3.42
CA ILE A 207 1.11 -10.79 2.19
C ILE A 207 0.78 -12.25 1.82
N SER A 208 0.40 -13.11 2.77
CA SER A 208 -0.02 -14.50 2.52
C SER A 208 -1.41 -14.62 1.88
N ALA A 209 -2.25 -13.58 1.97
CA ALA A 209 -3.50 -13.54 1.21
C ALA A 209 -3.25 -13.22 -0.28
N ILE A 210 -2.17 -12.49 -0.58
CA ILE A 210 -1.72 -12.18 -1.94
C ILE A 210 -0.91 -13.34 -2.51
N TYR A 211 0.02 -13.87 -1.71
CA TYR A 211 0.91 -14.97 -2.04
C TYR A 211 0.84 -16.04 -0.97
N PRO A 212 -0.14 -16.95 -1.00
CA PRO A 212 -0.22 -18.05 -0.05
C PRO A 212 1.06 -18.90 -0.05
N PRO A 213 1.58 -19.27 1.12
CA PRO A 213 2.66 -20.22 1.22
C PRO A 213 2.23 -21.55 0.57
N PRO A 214 3.13 -22.24 -0.16
CA PRO A 214 2.80 -23.50 -0.82
C PRO A 214 2.64 -24.68 0.14
N PHE A 215 2.73 -24.45 1.46
CA PHE A 215 2.60 -25.46 2.49
C PHE A 215 1.93 -24.89 3.74
N THR A 216 1.26 -25.76 4.49
CA THR A 216 0.57 -25.39 5.73
C THR A 216 1.58 -25.04 6.82
N ILE A 217 1.51 -23.82 7.36
CA ILE A 217 2.32 -23.39 8.49
C ILE A 217 1.64 -23.90 9.76
N GLY A 218 2.32 -24.75 10.53
CA GLY A 218 1.77 -25.34 11.76
C GLY A 218 1.61 -24.29 12.88
N LYS A 219 0.56 -24.47 13.69
CA LYS A 219 0.25 -23.59 14.83
C LYS A 219 1.42 -23.52 15.81
N ALA A 220 1.95 -22.33 16.04
CA ALA A 220 2.85 -22.05 17.16
C ALA A 220 2.03 -21.57 18.36
N ASP A 221 2.36 -22.07 19.55
CA ASP A 221 1.60 -21.79 20.77
C ASP A 221 1.42 -20.28 21.03
N GLY A 222 0.16 -19.91 21.25
CA GLY A 222 -0.30 -18.54 21.30
C GLY A 222 0.30 -17.73 22.43
N VAL A 223 1.17 -16.78 22.08
CA VAL A 223 1.51 -15.66 22.96
C VAL A 223 0.52 -14.53 22.67
N ASN A 224 -0.40 -14.30 23.61
CA ASN A 224 -1.29 -13.14 23.64
C ASN A 224 -0.47 -11.87 23.47
N SER A 225 -0.54 -11.27 22.28
CA SER A 225 0.02 -9.96 22.00
C SER A 225 -1.11 -8.97 22.21
N GLN A 226 -1.01 -8.12 23.23
CA GLN A 226 -1.89 -6.95 23.30
C GLN A 226 -1.74 -6.15 22.00
N PRO A 227 -2.84 -5.66 21.40
CA PRO A 227 -2.75 -4.78 20.25
C PRO A 227 -1.98 -3.54 20.68
N ALA A 228 -0.76 -3.39 20.17
CA ALA A 228 0.03 -2.19 20.43
C ALA A 228 -0.69 -1.02 19.74
N GLU A 229 -1.20 -0.09 20.52
CA GLU A 229 -1.92 1.10 20.04
C GLU A 229 -1.11 1.82 18.95
N LEU A 230 -1.64 1.84 17.73
CA LEU A 230 -1.14 2.60 16.58
C LEU A 230 -1.57 4.09 16.67
N ASP A 231 -1.46 4.71 17.83
CA ASP A 231 -1.76 6.14 18.06
C ASP A 231 -0.87 7.09 17.23
N ARG A 232 0.12 6.57 16.49
CA ARG A 232 1.08 7.35 15.70
C ARG A 232 0.77 7.40 14.19
N VAL A 233 -0.17 6.60 13.70
CA VAL A 233 -0.68 6.68 12.30
C VAL A 233 -1.50 7.97 12.09
N ALA A 234 -2.01 8.55 13.19
CA ALA A 234 -2.80 9.78 13.20
C ALA A 234 -2.05 11.08 12.86
N TYR A 235 -0.75 11.03 12.55
CA TYR A 235 0.03 12.21 12.17
C TYR A 235 0.40 12.23 10.68
N MET A 236 -0.23 11.38 9.87
CA MET A 236 0.35 10.90 8.63
C MET A 236 -0.14 11.58 7.35
N ILE A 237 -1.26 12.30 7.40
CA ILE A 237 -1.76 13.00 6.21
C ILE A 237 -1.15 14.40 6.14
N ASN A 238 0.10 14.43 5.73
CA ASN A 238 0.83 15.65 5.45
C ASN A 238 0.07 16.53 4.43
N PHE A 239 0.26 17.85 4.53
CA PHE A 239 -0.22 18.90 3.60
C PHE A 239 0.01 18.62 2.10
N LYS A 240 0.86 17.66 1.76
CA LYS A 240 1.19 17.31 0.37
C LYS A 240 0.14 16.41 -0.29
N VAL A 241 -0.53 15.52 0.45
CA VAL A 241 -1.65 14.73 -0.08
C VAL A 241 -2.82 15.67 -0.43
N GLU A 242 -3.02 16.72 0.36
CA GLU A 242 -3.98 17.78 0.05
C GLU A 242 -3.69 18.43 -1.31
N ARG A 243 -2.43 18.83 -1.55
CA ARG A 243 -2.03 19.45 -2.82
C ARG A 243 -2.21 18.51 -4.01
N LEU A 244 -1.93 17.22 -3.80
CA LEU A 244 -2.08 16.17 -4.81
C LEU A 244 -3.54 16.02 -5.27
N LEU A 245 -4.49 16.14 -4.35
CA LEU A 245 -5.94 15.98 -4.59
C LEU A 245 -6.64 17.25 -5.08
N ARG A 246 -5.88 18.31 -5.40
CA ARG A 246 -6.47 19.54 -5.96
C ARG A 246 -6.95 19.30 -7.38
N LYS A 247 -8.18 19.72 -7.67
CA LYS A 247 -8.83 19.56 -8.98
C LYS A 247 -7.93 19.92 -10.18
N PRO A 248 -7.22 21.06 -10.21
CA PRO A 248 -6.34 21.38 -11.36
C PRO A 248 -5.22 20.36 -11.58
N ILE A 249 -4.68 19.79 -10.50
CA ILE A 249 -3.63 18.77 -10.59
C ILE A 249 -4.24 17.46 -11.11
N LEU A 250 -5.38 17.05 -10.56
CA LEU A 250 -6.10 15.84 -10.99
C LEU A 250 -6.50 15.90 -12.48
N ASP A 251 -7.01 17.05 -12.94
CA ASP A 251 -7.38 17.25 -14.34
C ASP A 251 -6.15 17.12 -15.27
N ILE A 252 -4.99 17.66 -14.86
CA ILE A 252 -3.73 17.53 -15.62
C ILE A 252 -3.26 16.07 -15.67
N MET A 253 -3.37 15.33 -14.56
CA MET A 253 -3.02 13.91 -14.53
C MET A 253 -3.84 13.11 -15.54
N ASP A 254 -5.14 13.36 -15.63
CA ASP A 254 -6.03 12.67 -16.57
C ASP A 254 -5.72 13.02 -18.02
N VAL A 255 -5.41 14.28 -18.32
CA VAL A 255 -4.97 14.71 -19.67
C VAL A 255 -3.68 13.98 -20.07
N TYR A 256 -2.67 13.95 -19.19
CA TYR A 256 -1.41 13.26 -19.50
C TYR A 256 -1.57 11.74 -19.56
N ALA A 257 -2.47 11.16 -18.78
CA ALA A 257 -2.82 9.74 -18.86
C ALA A 257 -3.44 9.40 -20.22
N ALA A 258 -4.37 10.23 -20.70
CA ALA A 258 -4.98 10.06 -22.02
C ALA A 258 -3.92 10.13 -23.14
N ASP A 259 -3.03 11.13 -23.11
CA ASP A 259 -1.93 11.27 -24.08
C ASP A 259 -1.05 10.01 -24.15
N VAL A 260 -0.66 9.49 -22.99
CA VAL A 260 0.20 8.30 -22.87
C VAL A 260 -0.53 7.03 -23.33
N TYR A 261 -1.80 6.89 -22.96
CA TYR A 261 -2.62 5.74 -23.34
C TYR A 261 -2.84 5.67 -24.86
N MET A 262 -3.17 6.80 -25.48
CA MET A 262 -3.36 6.88 -26.94
C MET A 262 -2.09 6.55 -27.73
N ALA A 263 -0.91 6.76 -27.15
CA ALA A 263 0.37 6.39 -27.75
C ALA A 263 0.72 4.89 -27.65
N GLY A 264 -0.05 4.09 -26.89
CA GLY A 264 0.14 2.64 -26.76
C GLY A 264 1.45 2.22 -26.06
N GLN A 265 2.11 3.13 -25.35
CA GLN A 265 3.43 2.89 -24.73
C GLN A 265 3.34 2.27 -23.33
N VAL A 266 2.17 2.28 -22.70
CA VAL A 266 1.93 1.64 -21.41
C VAL A 266 1.18 0.34 -21.64
N ARG A 267 1.81 -0.79 -21.30
CA ARG A 267 1.26 -2.14 -21.51
C ARG A 267 0.06 -2.45 -20.61
N ARG A 268 0.03 -1.86 -19.41
CA ARG A 268 -0.95 -2.14 -18.35
C ARG A 268 -1.39 -0.81 -17.73
N PHE A 269 -2.64 -0.42 -17.94
CA PHE A 269 -3.22 0.79 -17.36
C PHE A 269 -4.75 0.60 -17.25
N PRO A 270 -5.24 0.10 -16.11
CA PRO A 270 -6.63 -0.35 -15.98
C PRO A 270 -7.59 0.76 -15.54
N TYR A 271 -7.08 1.95 -15.27
CA TYR A 271 -7.86 3.02 -14.65
C TYR A 271 -8.69 3.73 -15.71
N LYS A 272 -9.96 3.99 -15.37
CA LYS A 272 -10.85 4.83 -16.18
C LYS A 272 -10.35 6.27 -16.22
N THR A 273 -10.03 6.81 -15.04
CA THR A 273 -9.32 8.07 -14.84
C THR A 273 -8.33 7.91 -13.68
N ILE A 274 -7.25 8.68 -13.69
CA ILE A 274 -6.31 8.73 -12.56
C ILE A 274 -6.98 9.43 -11.38
N SER A 275 -7.73 10.51 -11.65
CA SER A 275 -8.38 11.31 -10.62
C SER A 275 -9.32 10.50 -9.73
N GLU A 276 -10.20 9.69 -10.33
CA GLU A 276 -11.13 8.81 -9.62
C GLU A 276 -10.37 7.74 -8.82
N CYS A 277 -9.38 7.08 -9.43
CA CYS A 277 -8.64 6.01 -8.78
C CYS A 277 -7.85 6.51 -7.58
N LEU A 278 -7.15 7.64 -7.74
CA LEU A 278 -6.33 8.26 -6.69
C LEU A 278 -7.21 8.74 -5.53
N SER A 279 -8.34 9.38 -5.83
CA SER A 279 -9.31 9.82 -4.82
C SER A 279 -9.85 8.63 -4.01
N LEU A 280 -10.25 7.55 -4.69
CA LEU A 280 -10.77 6.35 -4.03
C LEU A 280 -9.75 5.68 -3.10
N VAL A 281 -8.49 5.56 -3.53
CA VAL A 281 -7.45 4.95 -2.67
C VAL A 281 -7.08 5.85 -1.50
N CYS A 282 -7.14 7.18 -1.66
CA CYS A 282 -6.96 8.11 -0.54
C CYS A 282 -8.12 8.04 0.46
N VAL A 283 -9.38 7.94 0.01
CA VAL A 283 -10.54 7.68 0.89
C VAL A 283 -10.35 6.39 1.67
N THR A 284 -9.92 5.33 0.97
CA THR A 284 -9.71 4.02 1.57
C THR A 284 -8.60 4.05 2.62
N ALA A 285 -7.48 4.71 2.31
CA ALA A 285 -6.38 4.90 3.26
C ALA A 285 -6.81 5.72 4.49
N ALA A 286 -7.61 6.77 4.30
CA ALA A 286 -8.17 7.57 5.38
C ALA A 286 -9.11 6.75 6.28
N ARG A 287 -9.99 5.94 5.69
CA ARG A 287 -10.85 4.99 6.40
C ARG A 287 -10.02 4.02 7.24
N ASP A 288 -9.01 3.39 6.63
CA ASP A 288 -8.17 2.39 7.29
C ASP A 288 -7.35 3.02 8.43
N ALA A 289 -6.90 4.27 8.29
CA ALA A 289 -6.25 5.04 9.35
C ALA A 289 -7.18 5.41 10.52
N CYS A 290 -8.50 5.50 10.26
CA CYS A 290 -9.51 5.74 11.30
C CYS A 290 -9.94 4.46 12.02
N ALA A 291 -9.69 3.27 11.46
CA ALA A 291 -10.16 1.99 11.98
C ALA A 291 -9.77 1.69 13.45
N PRO A 292 -8.61 2.15 13.97
CA PRO A 292 -8.25 1.94 15.38
C PRO A 292 -9.10 2.75 16.38
N TYR A 293 -9.78 3.81 15.94
CA TYR A 293 -10.54 4.72 16.79
C TYR A 293 -12.00 4.26 16.92
N ASP A 294 -12.55 4.44 18.11
CA ASP A 294 -13.95 4.12 18.44
C ASP A 294 -14.59 5.37 19.04
N MET A 295 -15.36 6.10 18.22
CA MET A 295 -15.97 7.37 18.60
C MET A 295 -17.05 7.23 19.69
N LEU A 296 -17.48 5.99 19.99
CA LEU A 296 -18.42 5.70 21.07
C LEU A 296 -17.72 5.49 22.42
N LYS A 297 -16.38 5.39 22.42
CA LYS A 297 -15.58 5.19 23.63
C LYS A 297 -14.61 6.36 23.79
N ALA A 298 -14.79 7.12 24.88
CA ALA A 298 -13.97 8.29 25.21
C ALA A 298 -12.46 8.00 25.23
N GLU A 299 -12.05 6.77 25.57
CA GLU A 299 -10.64 6.34 25.63
C GLU A 299 -10.03 6.01 24.26
N LYS A 300 -10.84 5.94 23.20
CA LYS A 300 -10.41 5.62 21.82
C LYS A 300 -10.83 6.69 20.82
N THR A 301 -10.99 7.93 21.29
CA THR A 301 -11.44 9.05 20.44
C THR A 301 -10.34 9.51 19.48
N LEU A 302 -10.76 9.94 18.30
CA LEU A 302 -9.90 10.51 17.28
C LEU A 302 -9.24 11.82 17.80
N PRO A 303 -7.91 11.96 17.77
CA PRO A 303 -7.25 13.20 18.17
C PRO A 303 -7.73 14.39 17.33
N GLN A 304 -8.03 15.54 17.96
CA GLN A 304 -8.60 16.71 17.26
C GLN A 304 -7.74 17.18 16.08
N LYS A 305 -6.41 17.12 16.20
CA LYS A 305 -5.49 17.47 15.11
C LYS A 305 -5.66 16.53 13.91
N PHE A 306 -5.74 15.23 14.17
CA PHE A 306 -5.94 14.22 13.12
C PHE A 306 -7.32 14.34 12.47
N ALA A 307 -8.37 14.62 13.25
CA ALA A 307 -9.71 14.88 12.74
C ALA A 307 -9.73 16.06 11.75
N ARG A 308 -8.97 17.13 12.02
CA ARG A 308 -8.84 18.27 11.10
C ARG A 308 -8.12 17.91 9.80
N GLU A 309 -7.04 17.14 9.87
CA GLU A 309 -6.30 16.68 8.69
C GLU A 309 -7.17 15.78 7.80
N LEU A 310 -7.92 14.85 8.40
CA LEU A 310 -8.89 14.03 7.69
C LEU A 310 -10.02 14.86 7.07
N PHE A 311 -10.58 15.81 7.81
CA PHE A 311 -11.63 16.70 7.29
C PHE A 311 -11.17 17.46 6.05
N ILE A 312 -9.94 17.97 6.05
CA ILE A 312 -9.34 18.65 4.89
C ILE A 312 -9.30 17.71 3.69
N VAL A 313 -8.74 16.50 3.84
CA VAL A 313 -8.66 15.50 2.77
C VAL A 313 -10.03 15.14 2.21
N PHE A 314 -10.99 14.84 3.09
CA PHE A 314 -12.36 14.52 2.67
C PHE A 314 -13.04 15.69 1.97
N SER A 315 -12.84 16.93 2.47
CA SER A 315 -13.40 18.12 1.82
C SER A 315 -12.84 18.29 0.42
N PHE A 316 -11.56 18.00 0.16
CA PHE A 316 -10.99 18.09 -1.17
C PHE A 316 -11.53 17.01 -2.10
N ILE A 317 -11.62 15.76 -1.64
CA ILE A 317 -12.18 14.64 -2.41
C ILE A 317 -13.63 14.93 -2.80
N VAL A 318 -14.43 15.38 -1.84
CA VAL A 318 -15.82 15.77 -2.10
C VAL A 318 -15.85 16.93 -3.10
N ASN A 319 -15.06 17.98 -2.89
CA ASN A 319 -15.02 19.17 -3.77
C ASN A 319 -14.43 18.90 -5.16
N SER A 320 -13.55 17.92 -5.34
CA SER A 320 -13.01 17.53 -6.65
C SER A 320 -14.04 16.76 -7.48
N GLU A 321 -14.95 16.03 -6.83
CA GLU A 321 -15.87 15.07 -7.45
C GLU A 321 -17.37 15.46 -7.40
N VAL A 322 -17.74 16.67 -6.95
CA VAL A 322 -19.15 17.14 -6.90
C VAL A 322 -19.87 17.09 -8.26
N GLY A 323 -19.17 16.91 -9.39
CA GLY A 323 -19.79 16.69 -10.70
C GLY A 323 -19.85 15.22 -11.18
N GLY A 324 -19.12 14.29 -10.54
CA GLY A 324 -18.79 12.98 -11.13
C GLY A 324 -19.35 11.77 -10.41
N PHE A 325 -19.65 11.86 -9.10
CA PHE A 325 -20.19 10.72 -8.36
C PHE A 325 -21.56 10.26 -8.88
N CYS A 326 -22.30 11.08 -9.64
CA CYS A 326 -23.60 10.70 -10.18
C CYS A 326 -23.57 9.75 -11.39
N ILE A 327 -22.40 9.39 -11.98
CA ILE A 327 -22.36 8.71 -13.30
C ILE A 327 -21.62 7.35 -13.29
N LEU A 328 -21.21 6.82 -12.14
CA LEU A 328 -20.49 5.54 -12.04
C LEU A 328 -21.24 4.45 -11.26
N PHE A 329 -22.57 4.44 -11.35
CA PHE A 329 -23.44 3.55 -10.59
C PHE A 329 -23.98 2.31 -11.34
N ASP A 330 -23.52 2.02 -12.56
CA ASP A 330 -24.13 0.96 -13.38
C ASP A 330 -23.36 -0.38 -13.47
N SER A 331 -22.28 -0.62 -12.72
CA SER A 331 -21.54 -1.89 -12.86
C SER A 331 -20.78 -2.46 -11.65
N LEU A 332 -21.02 -1.96 -10.42
CA LEU A 332 -20.55 -2.61 -9.19
C LEU A 332 -21.74 -2.87 -8.25
N PRO A 333 -21.80 -4.02 -7.55
CA PRO A 333 -22.95 -4.37 -6.72
C PRO A 333 -23.16 -3.31 -5.62
N ILE A 334 -24.36 -2.72 -5.65
CA ILE A 334 -24.88 -1.58 -4.89
C ILE A 334 -24.64 -1.66 -3.37
N PHE A 335 -24.35 -2.84 -2.80
CA PHE A 335 -24.13 -3.01 -1.36
C PHE A 335 -22.75 -2.52 -0.86
N THR A 336 -21.70 -2.55 -1.68
CA THR A 336 -20.35 -2.13 -1.24
C THR A 336 -20.20 -0.60 -1.28
N LEU A 337 -20.86 0.06 -2.24
CA LEU A 337 -20.84 1.52 -2.36
C LEU A 337 -21.77 2.20 -1.35
N VAL A 338 -22.94 1.63 -1.04
CA VAL A 338 -23.81 2.16 0.01
C VAL A 338 -23.13 2.05 1.36
N ALA A 339 -22.37 0.99 1.66
CA ALA A 339 -21.62 0.93 2.91
C ALA A 339 -20.49 1.97 2.99
N ALA A 340 -19.76 2.21 1.89
CA ALA A 340 -18.71 3.23 1.84
C ALA A 340 -19.28 4.66 1.91
N PHE A 341 -20.36 4.96 1.17
CA PHE A 341 -21.03 6.26 1.23
C PHE A 341 -21.80 6.48 2.53
N GLN A 342 -22.48 5.47 3.07
CA GLN A 342 -23.18 5.58 4.36
C GLN A 342 -22.16 5.75 5.49
N CYS A 343 -21.05 5.02 5.47
CA CYS A 343 -19.98 5.18 6.45
C CYS A 343 -19.26 6.54 6.29
N SER A 344 -18.97 6.99 5.07
CA SER A 344 -18.37 8.31 4.83
C SER A 344 -19.34 9.48 5.08
N PHE A 345 -20.63 9.32 4.85
CA PHE A 345 -21.66 10.32 5.12
C PHE A 345 -22.00 10.39 6.61
N ASP A 346 -22.18 9.25 7.27
CA ASP A 346 -22.38 9.20 8.73
C ASP A 346 -21.10 9.69 9.45
N PHE A 347 -19.91 9.38 8.94
CA PHE A 347 -18.64 9.94 9.41
C PHE A 347 -18.56 11.46 9.17
N PHE A 348 -18.88 11.94 7.97
CA PHE A 348 -18.90 13.38 7.65
C PHE A 348 -19.89 14.15 8.53
N MET A 349 -21.11 13.63 8.71
CA MET A 349 -22.15 14.22 9.56
C MET A 349 -21.77 14.18 11.04
N THR A 350 -21.07 13.14 11.49
CA THR A 350 -20.58 13.03 12.89
C THR A 350 -19.39 13.96 13.16
N VAL A 351 -18.47 14.10 12.20
CA VAL A 351 -17.36 15.07 12.28
C VAL A 351 -17.88 16.51 12.23
N LEU A 352 -18.88 16.79 11.38
CA LEU A 352 -19.52 18.10 11.27
C LEU A 352 -20.32 18.47 12.53
N SER A 353 -21.04 17.50 13.11
CA SER A 353 -21.76 17.65 14.39
C SER A 353 -20.83 18.07 15.54
N ASN A 354 -19.64 17.48 15.62
CA ASN A 354 -18.64 17.81 16.65
C ASN A 354 -17.83 19.08 16.36
N PHE A 355 -17.89 19.61 15.14
CA PHE A 355 -17.28 20.90 14.80
C PHE A 355 -18.23 22.09 15.09
N LEU A 356 -19.53 21.81 15.12
CA LEU A 356 -20.60 22.78 15.40
C LEU A 356 -21.06 22.79 16.86
N SER A 357 -20.57 21.85 17.69
CA SER A 357 -20.73 21.82 19.15
C SER A 357 -19.43 22.23 19.84
#